data_AF-A0A520I2X1-F1
#
_entry.id   AF-A0A520I2X1-F1
#
_cell.length_a   1.000
_cell.length_b   1.000
_cell.length_c   1.000
_cell.angle_alpha   90.00
_cell.angle_beta   90.00
_cell.angle_gamma   90.00
#
_symmetry.space_group_name_H-M   'P 1'
#
loop_
_entity.id
_entity.type
_entity.pdbx_description
1 polymer ?
#
loop_
_entity_poly.entity_id
_entity_poly.type
_entity_poly.pdbx_seq_one_letter_code
_entity_poly.pdbx_strand_id
1 'polypeptide(L)'
;MDIENLLKQLQNWTNKVPLIILGSGASVPFGLPSMWALGEYIKKNVTLDDAADLEQFEEFKKVFDETGDLETTLLFLRLGKNVLLEIVSRTWEMVNSIDLEAYDKIIADPNGFPLLRFIQYLLSTADKKLTIVTTNYDRLGEYA
;
A
#
# COMPACT_ATOMS: atom_id res chain seq x y z
N MET A 1 21.12 -7.44 -21.79
CA MET A 1 19.98 -7.08 -22.64
C MET A 1 20.09 -5.58 -22.89
N ASP A 2 20.14 -5.14 -24.14
CA ASP A 2 20.11 -3.70 -24.47
C ASP A 2 18.69 -3.13 -24.33
N ILE A 3 18.59 -1.80 -24.34
CA ILE A 3 17.33 -1.07 -24.17
C ILE A 3 16.33 -1.43 -25.27
N GLU A 4 16.78 -1.61 -26.52
CA GLU A 4 15.89 -1.91 -27.65
C GLU A 4 15.21 -3.27 -27.47
N ASN A 5 15.97 -4.28 -27.07
CA ASN A 5 15.45 -5.62 -26.78
C ASN A 5 14.50 -5.61 -25.57
N LEU A 6 14.81 -4.84 -24.52
CA LEU A 6 13.90 -4.64 -23.39
C LEU A 6 12.56 -4.03 -23.84
N LEU A 7 12.60 -2.96 -24.65
CA LEU A 7 11.40 -2.28 -25.12
C LEU A 7 10.53 -3.19 -26.02
N LYS A 8 11.15 -3.97 -26.92
CA LYS A 8 10.44 -4.97 -27.72
C LYS A 8 9.79 -6.04 -26.85
N GLN A 9 10.47 -6.47 -25.79
CA GLN A 9 9.94 -7.45 -24.85
C GLN A 9 8.75 -6.89 -24.06
N LEU A 10 8.85 -5.66 -23.53
CA LEU A 10 7.76 -4.97 -22.85
C LEU A 10 6.55 -4.81 -23.77
N GLN A 11 6.75 -4.38 -25.02
CA GLN A 11 5.67 -4.25 -26.00
C GLN A 11 4.97 -5.57 -26.30
N ASN A 12 5.72 -6.66 -26.42
CA ASN A 12 5.16 -8.00 -26.61
C ASN A 12 4.33 -8.46 -25.41
N TRP A 13 4.75 -8.15 -24.19
CA TRP A 13 3.99 -8.46 -22.98
C TRP A 13 2.72 -7.62 -22.86
N THR A 14 2.80 -6.30 -23.10
CA THR A 14 1.62 -5.43 -23.01
C THR A 14 0.56 -5.76 -24.06
N ASN A 15 0.96 -6.21 -25.25
CA ASN A 15 0.04 -6.67 -26.30
C ASN A 15 -0.72 -7.96 -25.94
N LYS A 16 -0.30 -8.68 -24.88
CA LYS A 16 -0.91 -9.94 -24.44
C LYS A 16 -1.74 -9.79 -23.15
N VAL A 17 -1.99 -8.56 -22.70
CA VAL A 17 -2.73 -8.24 -21.47
C VAL A 17 -2.21 -9.03 -20.26
N PRO A 18 -1.07 -8.61 -19.68
CA PRO A 18 -0.41 -9.37 -18.64
C PRO A 18 -1.21 -9.35 -17.33
N LEU A 19 -0.94 -10.33 -16.46
CA LEU A 19 -1.23 -10.24 -15.04
C LEU A 19 -0.37 -9.11 -14.44
N ILE A 20 -1.00 -8.18 -13.72
CA ILE A 20 -0.29 -7.12 -13.00
C ILE A 20 -0.19 -7.50 -11.52
N ILE A 21 1.01 -7.42 -10.96
CA ILE A 21 1.22 -7.41 -9.51
C ILE A 21 1.49 -5.97 -9.10
N LEU A 22 0.57 -5.37 -8.36
CA LEU A 22 0.64 -3.97 -7.94
C LEU A 22 1.15 -3.92 -6.48
N GLY A 23 2.40 -3.51 -6.30
CA GLY A 23 3.00 -3.32 -4.97
C GLY A 23 2.88 -1.88 -4.47
N SER A 24 3.37 -1.63 -3.25
CA SER A 24 3.27 -0.32 -2.58
C SER A 24 3.99 0.80 -3.33
N GLY A 25 5.00 0.48 -4.15
CA GLY A 25 5.69 1.44 -5.01
C GLY A 25 4.76 2.15 -6.02
N ALA A 26 3.62 1.55 -6.37
CA ALA A 26 2.60 2.20 -7.19
C ALA A 26 1.78 3.25 -6.40
N SER A 27 1.68 3.10 -5.08
CA SER A 27 0.87 3.95 -4.21
C SER A 27 1.64 5.13 -3.61
N VAL A 28 2.94 4.98 -3.41
CA VAL A 28 3.82 6.03 -2.84
C VAL A 28 3.73 7.38 -3.57
N PRO A 29 3.70 7.46 -4.93
CA PRO A 29 3.55 8.73 -5.63
C PRO A 29 2.27 9.50 -5.31
N PHE A 30 1.25 8.81 -4.77
CA PHE A 30 -0.04 9.39 -4.39
C PHE A 30 -0.11 9.77 -2.91
N GLY A 31 1.02 9.68 -2.20
CA GLY A 31 1.17 10.10 -0.82
C GLY A 31 0.93 9.00 0.21
N LEU A 32 0.58 7.77 -0.22
CA LEU A 32 0.38 6.65 0.69
C LEU A 32 1.65 6.39 1.51
N PRO A 33 1.50 6.09 2.81
CA PRO A 33 2.65 6.02 3.71
C PRO A 33 3.52 4.81 3.40
N SER A 34 4.83 4.98 3.56
CA SER A 34 5.74 3.85 3.64
C SER A 34 5.50 3.05 4.92
N MET A 35 5.97 1.80 4.98
CA MET A 35 5.89 0.99 6.20
C MET A 35 6.55 1.67 7.41
N TRP A 36 7.65 2.39 7.17
CA TRP A 36 8.30 3.20 8.22
C TRP A 36 7.38 4.31 8.74
N ALA A 37 6.80 5.10 7.84
CA ALA A 37 5.91 6.20 8.20
C ALA A 37 4.66 5.69 8.93
N LEU A 38 4.13 4.53 8.51
CA LEU A 38 3.02 3.87 9.17
C LEU A 38 3.39 3.40 10.59
N GLY A 39 4.55 2.77 10.77
CA GLY A 39 5.03 2.37 12.11
C GLY A 39 5.20 3.56 13.05
N GLU A 40 5.80 4.65 12.56
CA GLU A 40 5.93 5.91 13.31
C GLU A 40 4.58 6.52 13.68
N TYR A 41 3.58 6.42 12.79
CA TYR A 41 2.22 6.87 13.08
C TYR A 41 1.57 6.00 14.17
N ILE A 42 1.67 4.67 14.05
CA ILE A 42 1.13 3.71 15.03
C ILE A 42 1.70 4.01 16.43
N LYS A 43 3.03 4.18 16.55
CA LYS A 43 3.69 4.49 17.82
C LYS A 43 3.13 5.72 18.54
N LYS A 44 2.63 6.70 17.78
CA LYS A 44 2.15 7.99 18.29
C LYS A 44 0.64 8.03 18.54
N ASN A 45 -0.14 7.20 17.84
CA ASN A 45 -1.59 7.36 17.78
C ASN A 45 -2.38 6.19 18.38
N VAL A 46 -1.75 5.06 18.69
CA VAL A 46 -2.40 3.97 19.44
C VAL A 46 -2.68 4.42 20.86
N THR A 47 -3.94 4.28 21.29
CA THR A 47 -4.39 4.61 22.64
C THR A 47 -5.01 3.38 23.28
N LEU A 48 -4.54 3.02 24.47
CA LEU A 48 -4.95 1.81 25.19
C LEU A 48 -5.25 2.17 26.65
N ASP A 49 -6.27 1.54 27.22
CA ASP A 49 -6.73 1.82 28.59
C ASP A 49 -6.20 0.80 29.61
N ASP A 50 -5.92 -0.43 29.19
CA ASP A 50 -5.47 -1.51 30.06
C ASP A 50 -3.93 -1.51 30.22
N ALA A 51 -3.46 -1.73 31.45
CA ALA A 51 -2.04 -1.70 31.76
C ALA A 51 -1.23 -2.82 31.07
N ALA A 52 -1.81 -4.01 30.89
CA ALA A 52 -1.12 -5.11 30.21
C ALA A 52 -1.06 -4.88 28.70
N ASP A 53 -2.12 -4.30 28.12
CA ASP A 53 -2.12 -3.89 26.70
C ASP A 53 -1.07 -2.78 26.46
N LEU A 54 -0.95 -1.82 27.38
CA LEU A 54 0.07 -0.77 27.33
C LEU A 54 1.49 -1.36 27.40
N GLU A 55 1.75 -2.31 28.30
CA GLU A 55 3.07 -2.96 28.42
C GLU A 55 3.47 -3.68 27.11
N GLN A 56 2.53 -4.43 26.52
CA GLN A 56 2.76 -5.07 25.21
C GLN A 56 3.03 -4.05 24.10
N PHE A 57 2.34 -2.91 24.13
CA PHE A 57 2.54 -1.87 23.13
C PHE A 57 3.87 -1.12 23.31
N GLU A 58 4.37 -0.97 24.53
CA GLU A 58 5.73 -0.45 24.76
C GLU A 58 6.80 -1.43 24.24
N GLU A 59 6.58 -2.74 24.38
CA GLU A 59 7.45 -3.74 23.75
C GLU A 59 7.43 -3.62 22.21
N PHE A 60 6.24 -3.40 21.62
CA PHE A 60 6.11 -3.10 20.20
C PHE A 60 6.94 -1.89 19.76
N LYS A 61 6.85 -0.76 20.48
CA LYS A 61 7.63 0.44 20.18
C LYS A 61 9.13 0.14 20.18
N LYS A 62 9.59 -0.58 21.20
CA LYS A 62 11.00 -0.94 21.35
C LYS A 62 11.49 -1.82 20.20
N VAL A 63 10.77 -2.90 19.87
CA VAL A 63 11.17 -3.81 18.78
C VAL A 63 11.12 -3.10 17.42
N PHE A 64 10.14 -2.21 17.21
CA PHE A 64 10.10 -1.39 16.00
C PHE A 64 11.32 -0.46 15.90
N ASP A 65 11.72 0.19 16.99
CA ASP A 65 12.91 1.05 17.00
C ASP A 65 14.21 0.27 16.78
N GLU A 66 14.28 -0.99 17.21
CA GLU A 66 15.43 -1.87 17.01
C GLU A 66 15.52 -2.41 15.57
N THR A 67 14.38 -2.83 14.99
CA THR A 67 14.34 -3.47 13.67
C THR A 67 14.20 -2.48 12.52
N GLY A 68 13.53 -1.36 12.77
CA GLY A 68 13.12 -0.39 11.76
C GLY A 68 12.12 -0.93 10.73
N ASP A 69 11.51 -2.09 11.00
CA ASP A 69 10.67 -2.79 10.05
C ASP A 69 9.36 -3.22 10.71
N LEU A 70 8.26 -2.66 10.23
CA LEU A 70 6.93 -2.86 10.81
C LEU A 70 6.46 -4.31 10.67
N GLU A 71 6.71 -4.93 9.51
CA GLU A 71 6.30 -6.31 9.24
C GLU A 71 7.04 -7.28 10.16
N THR A 72 8.35 -7.12 10.27
CA THR A 72 9.22 -7.88 11.18
C THR A 72 8.78 -7.71 12.63
N THR A 73 8.47 -6.49 13.05
CA THR A 73 8.01 -6.20 14.42
C THR A 73 6.71 -6.94 14.73
N LEU A 74 5.71 -6.85 13.84
CA LEU A 74 4.41 -7.48 14.01
C LEU A 74 4.48 -9.01 13.94
N LEU A 75 5.43 -9.57 13.19
CA LEU A 75 5.67 -11.02 13.13
C LEU A 75 6.40 -11.55 14.38
N PHE A 76 7.32 -10.75 14.93
CA PHE A 76 8.11 -11.13 16.10
C PHE A 76 7.26 -11.14 17.37
N LEU A 77 6.34 -10.18 17.49
CA LEU A 77 5.51 -10.01 18.69
C LEU A 77 4.16 -10.72 18.56
N ARG A 78 3.78 -11.47 19.60
CA ARG A 78 2.42 -11.98 19.76
C ARG A 78 1.58 -10.96 20.52
N LEU A 79 1.11 -9.95 19.79
CA LEU A 79 0.26 -8.91 20.37
C LEU A 79 -1.10 -9.48 20.79
N GLY A 80 -1.59 -9.01 21.94
CA GLY A 80 -2.94 -9.26 22.40
C GLY A 80 -3.97 -8.69 21.43
N LYS A 81 -5.18 -9.26 21.46
CA LYS A 81 -6.26 -8.90 20.53
C LYS A 81 -6.59 -7.41 20.56
N ASN A 82 -6.60 -6.79 21.73
CA ASN A 82 -6.94 -5.37 21.89
C ASN A 82 -5.87 -4.47 21.25
N VAL A 83 -4.59 -4.72 21.56
CA VAL A 83 -3.46 -4.00 20.97
C VAL A 83 -3.47 -4.13 19.45
N LEU A 84 -3.67 -5.35 18.93
CA LEU A 84 -3.73 -5.59 17.49
C LEU A 84 -4.90 -4.85 16.83
N LEU A 85 -6.09 -4.86 17.44
CA LEU A 85 -7.26 -4.15 16.91
C LEU A 85 -7.03 -2.64 16.86
N GLU A 86 -6.40 -2.07 17.90
CA GLU A 86 -6.08 -0.66 17.92
C GLU A 86 -5.04 -0.30 16.85
N ILE A 87 -4.00 -1.12 16.65
CA ILE A 87 -3.03 -0.95 15.56
C ILE A 87 -3.73 -1.00 14.18
N VAL A 88 -4.63 -1.96 13.97
CA VAL A 88 -5.41 -2.06 12.72
C VAL A 88 -6.29 -0.83 12.53
N SER A 89 -6.95 -0.35 13.58
CA SER A 89 -7.77 0.85 13.56
C SER A 89 -6.96 2.08 13.13
N ARG A 90 -5.80 2.30 13.75
CA ARG A 90 -4.89 3.42 13.41
C ARG A 90 -4.28 3.29 12.02
N THR A 91 -3.96 2.07 11.60
CA THR A 91 -3.49 1.81 10.23
C THR A 91 -4.56 2.19 9.21
N TRP A 92 -5.81 1.76 9.44
CA TRP A 92 -6.94 2.11 8.59
C TRP A 92 -7.15 3.63 8.56
N GLU A 93 -7.11 4.31 9.71
CA GLU A 93 -7.33 5.76 9.80
C GLU A 93 -6.32 6.54 8.94
N MET A 94 -5.03 6.21 9.06
CA MET A 94 -3.97 6.85 8.28
C MET A 94 -4.09 6.54 6.79
N VAL A 95 -4.23 5.25 6.43
CA VAL A 95 -4.29 4.86 5.01
C VAL A 95 -5.55 5.42 4.34
N ASN A 96 -6.71 5.29 4.96
CA ASN A 96 -7.98 5.72 4.37
C ASN A 96 -8.06 7.25 4.19
N SER A 97 -7.50 8.03 5.11
CA SER A 97 -7.48 9.49 4.96
C SER A 97 -6.66 9.93 3.73
N ILE A 98 -5.46 9.37 3.57
CA ILE A 98 -4.58 9.68 2.43
C ILE A 98 -5.15 9.09 1.11
N ASP A 99 -5.73 7.90 1.16
CA ASP A 99 -6.39 7.25 0.02
C ASP A 99 -7.55 8.10 -0.53
N LEU A 100 -8.37 8.69 0.36
CA LEU A 100 -9.43 9.62 -0.04
C LEU A 100 -8.87 10.94 -0.61
N GLU A 101 -7.78 11.48 -0.05
CA GLU A 101 -7.11 12.63 -0.65
C GLU A 101 -6.56 12.33 -2.06
N ALA A 102 -6.04 11.12 -2.26
CA ALA A 102 -5.60 10.66 -3.58
C ALA A 102 -6.78 10.55 -4.55
N TYR A 103 -7.90 9.99 -4.11
CA TYR A 103 -9.15 9.91 -4.88
C TYR A 103 -9.62 11.28 -5.37
N ASP A 104 -9.68 12.27 -4.48
CA ASP A 104 -10.10 13.64 -4.81
C ASP A 104 -9.18 14.27 -5.87
N LYS A 105 -7.86 14.06 -5.74
CA LYS A 105 -6.87 14.51 -6.73
C LYS A 105 -7.06 13.83 -8.09
N ILE A 106 -7.31 12.52 -8.10
CA ILE A 106 -7.53 11.74 -9.31
C ILE A 106 -8.79 12.22 -10.05
N ILE A 107 -9.88 12.51 -9.35
CA ILE A 107 -11.09 13.07 -9.98
C ILE A 107 -10.83 14.46 -10.56
N ALA A 108 -10.09 15.30 -9.82
CA ALA A 108 -9.80 16.67 -10.24
C ALA A 108 -8.88 16.73 -11.49
N ASP A 109 -7.91 15.82 -11.58
CA ASP A 109 -7.04 15.67 -12.76
C ASP A 109 -6.74 14.19 -13.08
N PRO A 110 -7.62 13.52 -13.86
CA PRO A 110 -7.41 12.13 -14.24
C PRO A 110 -6.14 11.91 -15.09
N ASN A 111 -5.64 12.94 -15.78
CA ASN A 111 -4.41 12.83 -16.57
C ASN A 111 -3.16 12.74 -15.68
N GLY A 112 -3.25 13.23 -14.45
CA GLY A 112 -2.25 13.09 -13.40
C GLY A 112 -2.14 11.69 -12.81
N PHE A 113 -2.93 10.72 -13.29
CA PHE A 113 -2.94 9.34 -12.79
C PHE A 113 -2.43 8.33 -13.84
N PRO A 114 -1.10 8.06 -13.90
CA PRO A 114 -0.53 7.15 -14.91
C PRO A 114 -1.09 5.72 -14.88
N LEU A 115 -1.52 5.23 -13.71
CA LEU A 115 -2.08 3.89 -13.56
C LEU A 115 -3.39 3.73 -14.35
N LEU A 116 -4.29 4.72 -14.29
CA LEU A 116 -5.51 4.80 -15.10
C LEU A 116 -5.19 4.70 -16.59
N ARG A 117 -4.23 5.50 -17.07
CA ARG A 117 -3.82 5.48 -18.49
C ARG A 117 -3.25 4.12 -18.90
N PHE A 118 -2.48 3.48 -18.02
CA PHE A 118 -1.90 2.18 -18.27
C PHE A 118 -2.96 1.08 -18.34
N ILE A 119 -3.90 1.06 -17.39
CA ILE A 119 -5.01 0.11 -17.35
C ILE A 119 -5.93 0.28 -18.56
N GLN A 120 -6.29 1.51 -18.91
CA GLN A 120 -7.07 1.82 -20.11
C GLN A 120 -6.38 1.32 -21.39
N TYR A 121 -5.06 1.48 -21.49
CA TYR A 121 -4.30 0.98 -22.63
C TYR A 121 -4.36 -0.55 -22.72
N LEU A 122 -4.16 -1.28 -21.62
CA LEU A 122 -4.23 -2.74 -21.62
C LEU A 122 -5.64 -3.28 -21.95
N LEU A 123 -6.68 -2.58 -21.49
CA LEU A 123 -8.08 -2.89 -21.79
C LEU A 123 -8.53 -2.47 -23.20
N SER A 124 -7.71 -1.70 -23.93
CA SER A 124 -8.00 -1.32 -25.32
C SER A 124 -7.78 -2.46 -26.33
N THR A 125 -7.14 -3.55 -25.90
CA THR A 125 -6.87 -4.72 -26.74
C THR A 125 -8.14 -5.56 -26.99
N ALA A 126 -8.03 -6.58 -27.85
CA ALA A 126 -9.15 -7.45 -28.18
C ALA A 126 -9.69 -8.25 -26.96
N ASP A 127 -8.83 -8.53 -25.98
CA ASP A 127 -9.20 -9.18 -24.72
C ASP A 127 -9.38 -8.11 -23.63
N LYS A 128 -10.63 -7.74 -23.36
CA LYS A 128 -10.98 -6.65 -22.42
C LYS A 128 -11.02 -7.12 -20.97
N LYS A 129 -10.06 -7.94 -20.56
CA LYS A 129 -9.97 -8.47 -19.21
C LYS A 129 -8.57 -8.29 -18.66
N LEU A 130 -8.44 -7.48 -17.63
CA LEU A 130 -7.20 -7.28 -16.90
C LEU A 130 -7.31 -7.93 -15.52
N THR A 131 -6.26 -8.63 -15.09
CA THR A 131 -6.16 -9.16 -13.73
C THR A 131 -5.08 -8.41 -12.98
N ILE A 132 -5.45 -7.80 -11.86
CA ILE A 132 -4.54 -7.10 -10.95
C ILE A 132 -4.56 -7.84 -9.62
N VAL A 133 -3.37 -8.14 -9.09
CA VAL A 133 -3.17 -8.71 -7.75
C VAL A 133 -2.37 -7.70 -6.94
N THR A 134 -2.89 -7.32 -5.78
CA THR A 134 -2.22 -6.37 -4.89
C THR A 134 -2.29 -6.84 -3.44
N THR A 135 -1.26 -6.51 -2.68
CA THR A 135 -1.22 -6.63 -1.22
C THR A 135 -1.36 -5.27 -0.54
N ASN A 136 -1.63 -4.22 -1.31
CA ASN A 136 -1.78 -2.87 -0.78
C ASN A 136 -3.13 -2.72 -0.07
N TYR A 137 -3.18 -1.80 0.90
CA TYR A 137 -4.37 -1.49 1.68
C TYR A 137 -5.20 -0.34 1.09
N ASP A 138 -4.65 0.36 0.09
CA ASP A 138 -5.29 1.45 -0.65
C ASP A 138 -6.17 0.93 -1.80
N ARG A 139 -6.96 1.83 -2.37
CA ARG A 139 -7.94 1.55 -3.45
C ARG A 139 -7.51 2.15 -4.80
N LEU A 140 -6.21 2.44 -4.97
CA LEU A 140 -5.73 3.09 -6.19
C LEU A 140 -5.93 2.23 -7.44
N GLY A 141 -5.87 0.91 -7.31
CA GLY A 141 -6.17 0.00 -8.42
C GLY A 141 -7.62 0.09 -8.89
N GLU A 142 -8.55 0.34 -7.98
CA GLU A 142 -9.99 0.49 -8.23
C GLU A 142 -10.38 1.88 -8.72
N TYR A 143 -9.57 2.90 -8.41
CA TYR A 143 -9.75 4.26 -8.93
C TYR A 143 -9.29 4.41 -10.38
N ALA A 144 -8.49 3.45 -10.86
CA ALA A 144 -7.90 3.42 -12.19
C ALA A 144 -8.76 2.64 -13.19
#